data_AF-A0A956BPU5-F1
#
_entry.id   AF-A0A956BPU5-F1
#
_cell.length_a   1.000
_cell.length_b   1.000
_cell.length_c   1.000
_cell.angle_alpha   90.00
_cell.angle_beta   90.00
_cell.angle_gamma   90.00
#
_symmetry.space_group_name_H-M   'P 1'
#
loop_
_entity.id
_entity.type
_entity.pdbx_description
1 polymer ?
#
loop_
_entity_poly.entity_id
_entity_poly.type
_entity_poly.pdbx_seq_one_letter_code
_entity_poly.pdbx_strand_id
1 'polypeptide(L)'
;SCEDASTAWGRARRHLRRDDPWQRPARRALETALATCWAVRAEPPMEPNTALDDPPRQAALWIQEARRLDHHAPEVVRVSTVLGDRWEAEGSIAWAQGDTDGAWRGWRDALMADPGRSGLRRQLESVRATRLNLP
;
A
#
# COMPACT_ATOMS: atom_id res chain seq x y z
N SER A 1 -19.15 5.35 4.02
CA SER A 1 -18.03 4.44 3.72
C SER A 1 -16.69 5.18 3.86
N CYS A 2 -15.53 4.51 3.76
CA CYS A 2 -14.23 5.20 3.73
C CYS A 2 -14.14 6.16 2.52
N GLU A 3 -14.72 5.78 1.38
CA GLU A 3 -14.82 6.55 0.14
C GLU A 3 -15.60 7.85 0.35
N ASP A 4 -16.80 7.76 0.95
CA ASP A 4 -17.66 8.92 1.17
C ASP A 4 -16.98 9.92 2.12
N ALA A 5 -16.38 9.41 3.19
CA ALA A 5 -15.68 10.21 4.17
C ALA A 5 -14.43 10.87 3.57
N SER A 6 -13.65 10.14 2.76
CA SER A 6 -12.49 10.68 2.03
C SER A 6 -12.91 11.74 1.01
N THR A 7 -14.02 11.51 0.30
CA THR A 7 -14.59 12.47 -0.67
C THR A 7 -15.07 13.75 0.01
N ALA A 8 -15.82 13.61 1.11
CA ALA A 8 -16.31 14.73 1.90
C ALA A 8 -15.15 15.56 2.47
N TRP A 9 -14.12 14.87 2.99
CA TRP A 9 -12.90 15.53 3.46
C TRP A 9 -12.16 16.25 2.34
N GLY A 10 -12.00 15.62 1.18
CA GLY A 10 -11.36 16.23 0.02
C GLY A 10 -12.09 17.49 -0.45
N ARG A 11 -13.43 17.51 -0.39
CA ARG A 11 -14.24 18.71 -0.65
C ARG A 11 -14.02 19.77 0.42
N ALA A 12 -14.15 19.43 1.70
CA ALA A 12 -13.98 20.36 2.81
C ALA A 12 -12.60 21.05 2.75
N ARG A 13 -11.52 20.28 2.57
CA ARG A 13 -10.14 20.79 2.55
C ARG A 13 -9.86 21.77 1.42
N ARG A 14 -10.61 21.74 0.31
CA ARG A 14 -10.47 22.74 -0.78
C ARG A 14 -10.98 24.12 -0.38
N HIS A 15 -11.88 24.20 0.60
CA HIS A 15 -12.50 25.45 1.04
C HIS A 15 -11.94 25.96 2.37
N LEU A 16 -11.06 25.20 3.03
CA LEU A 16 -10.36 25.63 4.24
C LEU A 16 -9.15 26.50 3.89
N ARG A 17 -8.97 27.62 4.61
CA ARG A 17 -7.70 28.36 4.59
C ARG A 17 -6.60 27.46 5.15
N ARG A 18 -5.52 27.29 4.37
CA ARG A 18 -4.46 26.29 4.60
C ARG A 18 -3.72 26.41 5.95
N ASP A 19 -3.75 27.60 6.56
CA ASP A 19 -2.78 27.97 7.60
C ASP A 19 -3.38 28.23 8.99
N ASP A 20 -4.66 27.91 9.23
CA ASP A 20 -5.26 28.20 10.53
C ASP A 20 -4.75 27.22 11.62
N PRO A 21 -4.00 27.68 12.64
CA PRO A 21 -3.33 26.79 13.60
C PRO A 21 -4.30 25.92 14.40
N TRP A 22 -5.51 26.43 14.68
CA TRP A 22 -6.55 25.74 15.42
C TRP A 22 -7.14 24.54 14.65
N GLN A 23 -7.03 24.51 13.32
CA GLN A 23 -7.53 23.41 12.49
C GLN A 23 -6.55 22.22 12.43
N ARG A 24 -5.26 22.44 12.76
CA ARG A 24 -4.23 21.41 12.62
C ARG A 24 -4.49 20.14 13.44
N PRO A 25 -4.90 20.21 14.73
CA PRO A 25 -5.17 19.01 15.52
C PRO A 25 -6.37 18.22 14.99
N ALA A 26 -7.47 18.91 14.68
CA ALA A 26 -8.68 18.27 14.14
C ALA A 26 -8.43 17.63 12.76
N ARG A 27 -7.64 18.31 11.92
CA ARG A 27 -7.20 17.78 10.62
C ARG A 27 -6.40 16.49 10.79
N ARG A 28 -5.42 16.48 11.70
CA ARG A 28 -4.59 15.29 11.93
C ARG A 28 -5.43 14.11 12.42
N ALA A 29 -6.29 14.34 13.41
CA ALA A 29 -7.19 13.29 13.92
C ALA A 29 -8.07 12.69 12.82
N LEU A 30 -8.59 13.52 11.92
CA LEU A 30 -9.42 13.06 10.80
C LEU A 30 -8.60 12.35 9.71
N GLU A 31 -7.40 12.84 9.36
CA GLU A 31 -6.49 12.17 8.44
C GLU A 31 -6.08 10.79 8.98
N THR A 32 -5.74 10.68 10.28
CA THR A 32 -5.47 9.39 10.93
C THR A 32 -6.69 8.46 10.89
N ALA A 33 -7.90 8.94 11.23
CA ALA A 33 -9.11 8.11 11.22
C ALA A 33 -9.44 7.57 9.81
N LEU A 34 -9.29 8.41 8.77
CA LEU A 34 -9.46 7.98 7.38
C LEU A 34 -8.38 6.98 6.97
N ALA A 35 -7.11 7.22 7.36
CA ALA A 35 -6.01 6.32 7.10
C ALA A 35 -6.26 4.93 7.73
N THR A 36 -6.69 4.89 8.98
CA THR A 36 -7.12 3.67 9.68
C THR A 36 -8.26 2.97 8.94
N CYS A 37 -9.29 3.69 8.49
CA CYS A 37 -10.40 3.12 7.71
C CYS A 37 -9.91 2.38 6.46
N TRP A 38 -9.02 3.02 5.69
CA TRP A 38 -8.44 2.43 4.49
C TRP A 38 -7.53 1.25 4.78
N ALA A 39 -6.72 1.32 5.85
CA ALA A 39 -5.84 0.22 6.27
C ALA A 39 -6.63 -1.02 6.67
N VAL A 40 -7.67 -0.86 7.51
CA VAL A 40 -8.54 -1.98 7.92
C VAL A 40 -9.22 -2.63 6.71
N ARG A 41 -9.59 -1.84 5.70
CA ARG A 41 -10.15 -2.38 4.46
C ARG A 41 -9.12 -3.13 3.60
N ALA A 42 -7.86 -2.70 3.64
CA ALA A 42 -6.74 -3.34 2.98
C ALA A 42 -6.26 -4.62 3.69
N GLU A 43 -6.76 -4.89 4.89
CA GLU A 43 -6.37 -6.07 5.64
C GLU A 43 -6.77 -7.34 4.88
N PRO A 44 -5.81 -8.22 4.56
CA PRO A 44 -6.13 -9.46 3.87
C PRO A 44 -6.99 -10.35 4.79
N PRO A 45 -7.96 -11.10 4.25
CA PRO A 45 -8.64 -12.12 5.04
C PRO A 45 -7.60 -13.08 5.61
N MET A 46 -7.70 -13.42 6.89
CA MET A 46 -6.74 -14.30 7.58
C MET A 46 -6.74 -15.75 7.06
N GLU A 47 -7.58 -16.08 6.07
CA GLU A 47 -7.67 -17.45 5.58
C GLU A 47 -6.51 -17.80 4.64
N PRO A 48 -5.74 -18.88 4.94
CA PRO A 48 -4.47 -19.15 4.25
C PRO A 48 -4.59 -19.58 2.79
N ASN A 49 -5.80 -19.76 2.23
CA ASN A 49 -5.95 -20.56 1.01
C ASN A 49 -7.15 -20.21 0.14
N THR A 50 -7.70 -19.00 0.24
CA THR A 50 -8.59 -18.51 -0.82
C THR A 50 -7.72 -18.04 -1.97
N ALA A 51 -7.53 -18.93 -2.95
CA ALA A 51 -7.17 -18.58 -4.31
C ALA A 51 -8.27 -17.66 -4.86
N LEU A 52 -8.22 -16.39 -4.48
CA LEU A 52 -9.10 -15.39 -5.00
C LEU A 52 -8.45 -14.91 -6.28
N ASP A 53 -9.05 -15.31 -7.41
CA ASP A 53 -8.82 -14.72 -8.72
C ASP A 53 -8.78 -13.19 -8.56
N ASP A 54 -7.57 -12.63 -8.59
CA ASP A 54 -7.21 -11.20 -8.46
C ASP A 54 -7.99 -10.41 -7.37
N PRO A 55 -7.53 -10.39 -6.10
CA PRO A 55 -7.37 -9.09 -5.43
C PRO A 55 -6.24 -9.05 -4.37
N PRO A 56 -4.99 -8.92 -4.81
CA PRO A 56 -3.97 -8.21 -4.05
C PRO A 56 -3.87 -6.73 -4.45
N ARG A 57 -4.25 -6.34 -5.69
CA ARG A 57 -4.07 -4.96 -6.17
C ARG A 57 -4.96 -3.93 -5.47
N GLN A 58 -6.19 -4.29 -5.17
CA GLN A 58 -7.12 -3.36 -4.54
C GLN A 58 -6.66 -3.03 -3.11
N ALA A 59 -6.13 -4.01 -2.38
CA ALA A 59 -5.49 -3.80 -1.09
C ALA A 59 -4.26 -2.87 -1.20
N ALA A 60 -3.44 -3.04 -2.24
CA ALA A 60 -2.31 -2.15 -2.52
C ALA A 60 -2.76 -0.70 -2.76
N LEU A 61 -3.86 -0.48 -3.49
CA LEU A 61 -4.42 0.84 -3.71
C LEU A 61 -5.00 1.45 -2.43
N TRP A 62 -5.71 0.65 -1.62
CA TRP A 62 -6.25 1.10 -0.34
C TRP A 62 -5.14 1.48 0.65
N ILE A 63 -4.08 0.66 0.78
CA ILE A 63 -2.97 0.99 1.67
C ILE A 63 -2.19 2.21 1.17
N GLN A 64 -2.05 2.39 -0.15
CA GLN A 64 -1.45 3.60 -0.72
C GLN A 64 -2.26 4.86 -0.34
N GLU A 65 -3.58 4.80 -0.45
CA GLU A 65 -4.46 5.89 -0.04
C GLU A 65 -4.36 6.17 1.47
N ALA A 66 -4.27 5.11 2.29
CA ALA A 66 -4.08 5.23 3.73
C ALA A 66 -2.76 5.96 4.08
N ARG A 67 -1.65 5.56 3.44
CA ARG A 67 -0.33 6.18 3.64
C ARG A 67 -0.28 7.63 3.19
N ARG A 68 -1.02 7.99 2.13
CA ARG A 68 -1.16 9.37 1.65
C ARG A 68 -1.81 10.29 2.68
N LEU A 69 -2.66 9.74 3.54
CA LEU A 69 -3.36 10.46 4.60
C LEU A 69 -2.51 10.53 5.88
N ASP A 70 -2.06 9.38 6.39
CA ASP A 70 -1.19 9.28 7.56
C ASP A 70 -0.39 7.97 7.54
N HIS A 71 0.87 8.04 7.08
CA HIS A 71 1.76 6.88 7.02
C HIS A 71 2.31 6.43 8.38
N HIS A 72 2.05 7.18 9.46
CA HIS A 72 2.47 6.83 10.82
C HIS A 72 1.34 6.22 11.65
N ALA A 73 0.10 6.21 11.14
CA ALA A 73 -1.01 5.60 11.84
C ALA A 73 -0.70 4.11 12.14
N PRO A 74 -0.90 3.63 13.37
CA PRO A 74 -0.49 2.28 13.77
C PRO A 74 -1.04 1.17 12.86
N GLU A 75 -2.32 1.28 12.47
CA GLU A 75 -2.96 0.34 11.55
C GLU A 75 -2.36 0.39 10.15
N VAL A 76 -1.97 1.57 9.66
CA VAL A 76 -1.30 1.70 8.36
C VAL A 76 0.04 1.00 8.38
N VAL A 77 0.84 1.20 9.44
CA VAL A 77 2.13 0.53 9.59
C VAL A 77 1.93 -0.99 9.66
N ARG A 78 1.03 -1.46 10.53
CA ARG A 78 0.75 -2.89 10.72
C ARG A 78 0.34 -3.57 9.40
N VAL A 79 -0.68 -3.05 8.73
CA VAL A 79 -1.20 -3.64 7.48
C VAL A 79 -0.21 -3.53 6.34
N SER A 80 0.50 -2.38 6.22
CA SER A 80 1.57 -2.22 5.20
C SER A 80 2.64 -3.28 5.35
N THR A 81 3.09 -3.56 6.58
CA THR A 81 4.11 -4.57 6.84
C THR A 81 3.63 -5.96 6.44
N VAL A 82 2.41 -6.36 6.86
CA VAL A 82 1.84 -7.68 6.54
C VAL A 82 1.70 -7.89 5.03
N LEU A 83 1.14 -6.90 4.31
CA LEU A 83 1.01 -6.96 2.85
C LEU A 83 2.39 -6.99 2.17
N GLY A 84 3.32 -6.17 2.67
CA GLY A 84 4.70 -6.12 2.18
C GLY A 84 5.40 -7.48 2.30
N ASP A 85 5.32 -8.13 3.46
CA ASP A 85 5.93 -9.45 3.70
C ASP A 85 5.34 -10.51 2.78
N ARG A 86 4.01 -10.53 2.64
CA ARG A 86 3.32 -11.46 1.77
C ARG A 86 3.77 -11.31 0.31
N TRP A 87 3.73 -10.11 -0.24
CA TRP A 87 4.07 -9.89 -1.64
C TRP A 87 5.57 -10.03 -1.93
N GLU A 88 6.42 -9.74 -0.95
CA GLU A 88 7.84 -10.05 -1.04
C GLU A 88 8.09 -11.55 -1.15
N ALA A 89 7.40 -12.35 -0.33
CA ALA A 89 7.47 -13.81 -0.39
C ALA A 89 6.94 -14.34 -1.74
N GLU A 90 5.79 -13.86 -2.19
CA GLU A 90 5.22 -14.23 -3.50
C GLU A 90 6.18 -13.89 -4.66
N GLY A 91 6.77 -12.69 -4.66
CA GLY A 91 7.74 -12.29 -5.67
C GLY A 91 9.01 -13.15 -5.65
N SER A 92 9.47 -13.53 -4.45
CA SER A 92 10.65 -14.39 -4.28
C SER A 92 10.40 -15.81 -4.77
N ILE A 93 9.20 -16.35 -4.52
CA ILE A 93 8.77 -17.66 -5.03
C ILE A 93 8.69 -17.64 -6.56
N ALA A 94 8.06 -16.62 -7.14
CA ALA A 94 7.94 -16.48 -8.59
C ALA A 94 9.32 -16.37 -9.27
N TRP A 95 10.24 -15.61 -8.67
CA TRP A 95 11.62 -15.52 -9.15
C TRP A 95 12.33 -16.88 -9.17
N ALA A 96 12.21 -17.64 -8.07
CA ALA A 96 12.80 -18.97 -7.98
C ALA A 96 12.23 -19.96 -9.02
N GLN A 97 11.00 -19.75 -9.47
CA GLN A 97 10.33 -20.54 -10.51
C GLN A 97 10.65 -20.06 -11.93
N GLY A 98 11.42 -18.97 -12.09
CA GLY A 98 11.67 -18.34 -13.39
C GLY A 98 10.50 -17.51 -13.91
N ASP A 99 9.43 -17.31 -13.14
CA ASP A 99 8.34 -16.40 -13.46
C ASP A 99 8.77 -14.95 -13.19
N THR A 100 9.46 -14.37 -14.16
CA THR A 100 9.96 -12.99 -14.08
C THR A 100 8.84 -11.96 -13.97
N ASP A 101 7.67 -12.22 -14.56
CA ASP A 101 6.52 -11.35 -14.48
C ASP A 101 5.86 -11.41 -13.10
N GLY A 102 5.75 -12.60 -12.50
CA GLY A 102 5.31 -12.81 -11.12
C GLY A 102 6.26 -12.16 -10.12
N ALA A 103 7.57 -12.32 -10.31
CA ALA A 103 8.58 -11.70 -9.48
C ALA A 103 8.48 -10.17 -9.50
N TRP A 104 8.38 -9.58 -10.70
CA TRP A 104 8.19 -8.13 -10.86
C TRP A 104 6.93 -7.65 -10.15
N ARG A 105 5.81 -8.36 -10.31
CA ARG A 105 4.54 -8.00 -9.67
C ARG A 105 4.65 -8.03 -8.15
N GLY A 106 5.11 -9.14 -7.57
CA GLY A 106 5.21 -9.31 -6.12
C GLY A 106 6.10 -8.26 -5.47
N TRP A 107 7.31 -8.06 -5.97
CA TRP A 107 8.23 -7.08 -5.39
C TRP A 107 7.80 -5.63 -5.61
N ARG A 108 7.13 -5.31 -6.72
CA ARG A 108 6.54 -3.98 -6.94
C ARG A 108 5.43 -3.72 -5.92
N ASP A 109 4.53 -4.68 -5.74
CA ASP A 109 3.38 -4.52 -4.85
C ASP A 109 3.84 -4.43 -3.39
N ALA A 110 4.84 -5.23 -2.99
CA ALA A 110 5.50 -5.13 -1.70
C ALA A 110 6.06 -3.73 -1.41
N LEU A 111 6.74 -3.12 -2.39
CA LEU A 111 7.26 -1.75 -2.27
C LEU A 111 6.16 -0.67 -2.23
N MET A 112 5.02 -0.90 -2.90
CA MET A 112 3.89 0.01 -2.84
C MET A 112 3.20 -0.03 -1.47
N ALA A 113 3.05 -1.21 -0.88
CA ALA A 113 2.57 -1.36 0.49
C ALA A 113 3.55 -0.76 1.50
N ASP A 114 4.82 -1.15 1.41
CA ASP A 114 5.86 -0.74 2.34
C ASP A 114 7.11 -0.22 1.61
N PRO A 115 7.17 1.10 1.38
CA PRO A 115 8.34 1.75 0.78
C PRO A 115 9.63 1.63 1.61
N GLY A 116 9.54 1.20 2.88
CA GLY A 116 10.70 0.95 3.73
C GLY A 116 11.55 -0.25 3.27
N ARG A 117 11.00 -1.11 2.40
CA ARG A 117 11.67 -2.29 1.84
C ARG A 117 12.65 -1.94 0.73
N SER A 118 13.54 -0.99 0.96
CA SER A 118 14.46 -0.45 -0.05
C SER A 118 15.34 -1.53 -0.71
N GLY A 119 15.58 -2.65 -0.03
CA GLY A 119 16.31 -3.81 -0.58
C GLY A 119 15.65 -4.41 -1.83
N LEU A 120 14.31 -4.35 -1.93
CA LEU A 120 13.58 -4.86 -3.08
C LEU A 120 13.81 -4.07 -4.37
N ARG A 121 14.30 -2.83 -4.28
CA ARG A 121 14.59 -2.00 -5.48
C ARG A 121 15.64 -2.65 -6.36
N ARG A 122 16.68 -3.23 -5.75
CA ARG A 122 17.74 -3.94 -6.49
C ARG A 122 17.17 -5.18 -7.19
N GLN A 123 16.31 -5.92 -6.50
CA GLN A 123 15.66 -7.11 -7.05
C GLN A 123 14.75 -6.76 -8.24
N LEU A 124 13.99 -5.67 -8.14
CA LEU A 124 13.19 -5.15 -9.26
C LEU A 124 14.05 -4.75 -10.45
N GLU A 125 15.15 -4.03 -10.26
CA GLU A 125 16.04 -3.70 -11.37
C GLU A 125 16.64 -4.95 -12.03
N SER A 126 17.02 -5.97 -11.24
CA SER A 126 17.46 -7.26 -11.79
C SER A 126 16.39 -7.93 -12.64
N VAL A 127 15.15 -8.03 -12.13
CA VAL A 127 14.03 -8.61 -12.89
C VAL A 127 13.72 -7.78 -14.14
N ARG A 128 13.78 -6.45 -14.04
CA ARG A 128 13.59 -5.57 -15.20
C ARG A 128 14.62 -5.82 -16.28
N ALA A 129 15.89 -5.95 -15.91
CA ALA A 129 16.97 -6.28 -16.84
C ALA A 129 16.68 -7.61 -17.55
N THR A 130 16.32 -8.64 -16.80
CA THR A 130 15.93 -9.95 -17.37
C THR A 130 14.74 -9.85 -18.31
N ARG A 131 13.66 -9.15 -17.92
CA ARG A 131 12.44 -9.00 -18.74
C ARG A 131 12.68 -8.24 -20.04
N LEU A 132 13.61 -7.30 -20.03
CA LEU A 132 13.94 -6.46 -21.17
C LEU A 132 15.14 -6.97 -21.97
N ASN A 133 15.72 -8.11 -21.60
CA ASN A 133 16.98 -8.64 -22.14
C ASN A 133 18.09 -7.58 -22.15
N LEU A 134 18.19 -6.80 -21.07
CA LEU A 134 19.27 -5.83 -20.89
C LEU A 134 20.53 -6.54 -20.37
N PRO A 135 21.73 -6.11 -20.80
CA PRO A 135 23.00 -6.66 -20.34
C PRO A 135 23.29 -6.37 -18.86
#